data_AF-A0A660TY66-F1
#
_entry.id   AF-A0A660TY66-F1
#
_cell.length_a   1.000
_cell.length_b   1.000
_cell.length_c   1.000
_cell.angle_alpha   90.00
_cell.angle_beta   90.00
_cell.angle_gamma   90.00
#
_symmetry.space_group_name_H-M   'P 1'
#
loop_
_entity.id
_entity.type
_entity.pdbx_description
1 polymer ?
#
loop_
_entity_poly.entity_id
_entity_poly.type
_entity_poly.pdbx_seq_one_letter_code
_entity_poly.pdbx_strand_id
1 'polypeptide(L)' 'ANLDNPDLDYVDKTTPDLDKRCDLDYVPKVAREKNVRISLSESFGFGGQNAVIVLKKYEV' A
#
# COMPACT_ATOMS: atom_id res chain seq x y z
N ALA A 1 -13.78 -6.47 18.59
CA ALA A 1 -13.06 -7.63 19.16
C ALA A 1 -11.59 -7.45 18.82
N ASN A 2 -10.70 -7.04 19.73
CA ASN A 2 -10.55 -7.45 21.13
C ASN A 2 -10.24 -6.23 22.02
N LEU A 3 -10.88 -6.16 23.20
CA LEU A 3 -10.82 -5.02 24.13
C LEU A 3 -9.92 -5.24 25.35
N ASP A 4 -9.12 -6.31 25.42
CA ASP A 4 -8.47 -6.73 26.69
C ASP A 4 -6.95 -7.00 26.60
N ASN A 5 -6.17 -6.25 25.80
CA ASN A 5 -4.70 -6.34 25.88
C ASN A 5 -4.07 -5.00 26.33
N PRO A 6 -3.59 -4.89 27.59
CA PRO A 6 -3.08 -3.64 28.17
C PRO A 6 -1.66 -3.26 27.72
N ASP A 7 -0.94 -4.11 26.98
CA ASP A 7 0.44 -3.84 26.52
C ASP A 7 0.54 -3.28 25.08
N LEU A 8 -0.59 -2.88 24.47
CA LEU A 8 -0.62 -2.39 23.08
C LEU A 8 -0.64 -0.86 22.91
N ASP A 9 -0.51 -0.07 23.98
CA ASP A 9 -0.78 1.39 23.92
C ASP A 9 0.46 2.28 23.76
N TYR A 10 1.66 1.72 23.53
CA TYR A 10 2.81 2.53 23.12
C TYR A 10 2.94 2.59 21.60
N VAL A 11 2.05 3.40 20.99
CA VAL A 11 2.18 3.83 19.60
C VAL A 11 3.16 5.00 19.55
N ASP A 12 4.30 4.81 18.89
CA ASP A 12 5.22 5.91 18.57
C ASP A 12 4.50 6.92 17.66
N LYS A 13 4.02 8.03 18.25
CA LYS A 13 3.28 9.09 17.52
C LYS A 13 4.10 9.78 16.42
N THR A 14 5.39 9.48 16.31
CA THR A 14 6.29 10.05 15.29
C THR A 14 6.46 9.12 14.08
N THR A 15 6.09 7.85 14.21
CA THR A 15 6.08 6.87 13.12
C THR A 15 4.63 6.48 12.84
N PRO A 16 4.07 6.75 11.64
CA PRO A 16 2.72 6.28 11.35
C PRO A 16 2.71 4.76 11.41
N ASP A 17 2.00 4.21 12.39
CA ASP A 17 1.69 2.79 12.45
C ASP A 17 0.91 2.45 11.17
N LEU A 18 1.48 1.54 10.37
CA LEU A 18 0.74 0.91 9.29
C LEU A 18 -0.44 0.17 9.93
N ASP A 19 -1.66 0.56 9.57
CA ASP A 19 -2.88 -0.13 9.98
C ASP A 19 -2.71 -1.63 9.76
N LYS A 20 -3.11 -2.47 10.71
CA LYS A 20 -2.99 -3.94 10.61
C LYS A 20 -3.71 -4.51 9.38
N ARG A 21 -4.65 -3.77 8.80
CA ARG A 21 -5.35 -4.12 7.55
C ARG A 21 -4.53 -3.79 6.29
N CYS A 22 -3.48 -2.98 6.42
CA CYS A 22 -2.55 -2.63 5.35
C CYS A 22 -1.31 -3.54 5.46
N ASP A 23 -1.46 -4.80 5.07
CA ASP A 23 -0.46 -5.87 5.23
C ASP A 23 0.28 -6.24 3.94
N LEU A 24 0.15 -5.45 2.87
CA LEU A 24 0.84 -5.65 1.59
C LEU A 24 2.29 -5.13 1.61
N ASP A 25 3.07 -5.50 0.58
CA ASP A 25 4.42 -4.97 0.36
C ASP A 25 4.38 -3.61 -0.33
N TYR A 26 4.25 -2.53 0.46
CA TYR A 26 4.13 -1.15 -0.02
C TYR A 26 5.46 -0.49 -0.47
N VAL A 27 6.61 -1.19 -0.37
CA VAL A 27 7.94 -0.64 -0.69
C VAL A 27 8.21 0.74 -0.03
N PRO A 28 8.17 0.84 1.31
CA PRO A 28 8.27 2.12 2.00
C PRO A 28 9.68 2.71 1.95
N LYS A 29 9.78 4.05 1.86
CA LYS A 29 10.97 4.88 2.08
C LYS A 29 12.10 4.74 1.05
N VAL A 30 12.49 3.52 0.68
CA VAL A 30 13.65 3.25 -0.18
C VAL A 30 13.21 2.45 -1.41
N ALA A 31 13.63 2.91 -2.59
CA ALA A 31 13.36 2.21 -3.83
C ALA A 31 13.96 0.79 -3.81
N ARG A 32 13.22 -0.17 -4.37
CA ARG A 32 13.64 -1.56 -4.50
C ARG A 32 13.67 -1.95 -5.97
N GLU A 33 14.79 -2.48 -6.43
CA GLU A 33 14.93 -2.98 -7.80
C GLU A 33 14.07 -4.24 -8.00
N LYS A 34 13.28 -4.26 -9.09
CA LYS A 34 12.50 -5.42 -9.54
C LYS A 34 12.39 -5.42 -11.06
N ASN A 35 12.39 -6.60 -11.66
CA ASN A 35 12.05 -6.78 -13.07
C ASN A 35 10.54 -6.72 -13.28
N VAL A 36 10.00 -5.51 -13.46
CA VAL A 36 8.56 -5.27 -13.66
C VAL A 36 8.23 -5.39 -15.15
N ARG A 37 7.45 -6.42 -15.52
CA ARG A 37 6.99 -6.64 -16.91
C ARG A 37 5.60 -6.06 -17.16
N ILE A 38 4.77 -5.99 -16.12
CA ILE A 38 3.42 -5.47 -16.15
C ILE A 38 3.23 -4.60 -14.90
N SER A 39 2.61 -3.44 -15.06
CA SER A 39 2.22 -2.56 -13.95
C SER A 39 0.77 -2.12 -14.10
N LEU A 40 0.17 -1.75 -12.95
CA LEU A 40 -1.14 -1.15 -12.87
C LEU A 40 -0.99 0.25 -12.24
N SER A 41 -1.78 1.19 -12.76
CA SER A 41 -1.98 2.52 -12.16
C SER A 41 -3.46 2.67 -11.88
N GLU A 42 -3.83 2.74 -10.61
CA GLU A 42 -5.22 2.82 -10.14
C GLU A 42 -5.55 4.25 -9.67
N SER A 43 -6.73 4.73 -10.04
CA SER A 43 -7.26 6.04 -9.64
C SER A 43 -8.69 5.86 -9.14
N PHE A 44 -8.91 6.11 -7.84
CA PHE A 44 -10.22 6.11 -7.20
C PHE A 44 -10.58 7.53 -6.74
N GLY A 45 -11.37 8.22 -7.55
CA GLY A 45 -11.78 9.61 -7.36
C GLY A 45 -13.10 9.77 -6.61
N PHE A 46 -13.27 10.94 -5.99
CA PHE A 46 -14.54 11.33 -5.39
C PHE A 46 -15.68 11.32 -6.41
N GLY A 47 -16.90 11.05 -5.95
CA GLY A 47 -18.06 10.86 -6.83
C GLY A 47 -18.13 9.48 -7.49
N GLY A 48 -17.33 8.51 -7.01
CA GLY A 48 -17.41 7.11 -7.44
C GLY A 48 -16.67 6.81 -8.75
N GLN A 49 -15.71 7.65 -9.13
CA GLN A 49 -14.93 7.46 -10.35
C GLN A 49 -13.82 6.43 -10.09
N ASN A 50 -13.89 5.27 -10.74
CA ASN A 50 -12.86 4.24 -10.63
C ASN A 50 -12.25 3.99 -12.01
N ALA A 51 -10.95 4.19 -12.14
CA ALA A 51 -10.22 4.00 -13.39
C ALA A 51 -8.88 3.29 -13.15
N VAL A 52 -8.51 2.39 -14.05
CA VAL A 52 -7.25 1.63 -13.99
C VAL A 52 -6.61 1.59 -15.36
N ILE A 53 -5.29 1.85 -15.41
CA ILE A 53 -4.46 1.67 -16.61
C ILE A 53 -3.51 0.51 -16.38
N VAL A 54 -3.40 -0.39 -17.36
CA VAL A 54 -2.45 -1.50 -17.37
C VAL A 54 -1.38 -1.23 -18.43
N LEU A 55 -0.11 -1.29 -18.03
CA LEU A 55 1.03 -1.13 -18.92
C LEU A 55 1.83 -2.43 -18.95
N LYS A 56 2.23 -2.87 -20.13
CA LYS A 56 3.14 -4.01 -20.32
C LYS A 56 4.42 -3.50 -20.98
N LYS A 57 5.58 -4.00 -20.52
CA LYS A 57 6.86 -3.82 -21.21
C LYS A 57 6.72 -4.25 -22.67
N TYR A 58 7.07 -3.37 -23.58
CA TYR A 58 7.08 -3.68 -25.00
C TYR A 58 8.17 -4.72 -25.31
N GLU A 59 7.79 -5.75 -26.06
CA GLU A 59 8.66 -6.84 -26.49
C GLU A 59 8.63 -6.81 -28.04
N VAL A 60 9.79 -6.57 -28.65
CA VAL A 60 9.99 -6.53 -30.12
C VAL A 60 10.24 -7.94 -30.62
#